data_AF-A0A561BQI8-F1
#
_entry.id   AF-A0A561BQI8-F1
#
_cell.length_a   1.000
_cell.length_b   1.000
_cell.length_c   1.000
_cell.angle_alpha   90.00
_cell.angle_beta   90.00
_cell.angle_gamma   90.00
#
_symmetry.space_group_name_H-M   'P 1'
#
loop_
_entity.id
_entity.type
_entity.pdbx_description
1 polymer ?
#
loop_
_entity_poly.entity_id
_entity_poly.type
_entity_poly.pdbx_seq_one_letter_code
_entity_poly.pdbx_strand_id
1 'polypeptide(L)'
;MTPSACWFCGDQATPGHQARTGVHRDPEDQFLGLRREWKATWVDVPRCRRCRIGHEIDKVVKYVLIASAAVTGLMLLAWTASRLGGEAWADEWQLVLPVLWTILWLVLWRAIRTSRIPWNRLAPKPEKHAREHPAIQQLVEDGWENREGGY
;
A
#
# COMPACT_ATOMS: atom_id res chain seq x y z
N MET A 1 -7.48 31.12 0.02
CA MET A 1 -7.25 29.85 -0.69
C MET A 1 -8.60 29.20 -0.90
N THR A 2 -9.04 28.98 -2.14
CA THR A 2 -10.27 28.25 -2.42
C THR A 2 -10.14 26.82 -1.87
N PRO A 3 -11.17 26.28 -1.20
CA PRO A 3 -11.10 24.91 -0.70
C PRO A 3 -10.95 23.98 -1.91
N SER A 4 -9.83 23.27 -1.98
CA SER A 4 -9.63 22.24 -3.00
C SER A 4 -10.59 21.07 -2.75
N ALA A 5 -11.07 20.45 -3.82
CA ALA A 5 -11.84 19.22 -3.71
C ALA A 5 -10.89 18.03 -3.41
N CYS A 6 -11.36 17.07 -2.63
CA CYS A 6 -10.69 15.80 -2.38
C CYS A 6 -10.63 15.01 -3.69
N TRP A 7 -9.43 14.65 -4.13
CA TRP A 7 -9.22 13.90 -5.37
C TRP A 7 -9.93 12.53 -5.37
N PHE A 8 -10.08 11.92 -4.20
CA PHE A 8 -10.58 10.56 -4.06
C PHE A 8 -12.10 10.47 -4.05
N CYS A 9 -12.79 11.43 -3.43
CA CYS A 9 -14.24 11.37 -3.22
C CYS A 9 -15.02 12.62 -3.69
N GLY A 10 -14.34 13.69 -4.09
CA GLY A 10 -14.99 14.95 -4.50
C GLY A 10 -15.45 15.85 -3.34
N ASP A 11 -15.46 15.38 -2.09
CA ASP A 11 -15.79 16.21 -0.92
C ASP A 11 -14.77 17.33 -0.70
N GLN A 12 -15.06 18.27 0.21
CA GLN A 12 -14.09 19.29 0.61
C GLN A 12 -12.80 18.67 1.17
N ALA A 13 -11.64 19.03 0.59
CA ALA A 13 -10.35 18.63 1.12
C ALA A 13 -10.10 19.29 2.48
N THR A 14 -9.37 18.59 3.34
CA THR A 14 -9.00 19.11 4.67
C THR A 14 -7.55 19.60 4.61
N PRO A 15 -7.24 20.86 4.94
CA PRO A 15 -5.86 21.36 4.95
C PRO A 15 -4.93 20.47 5.77
N GLY A 16 -3.74 20.16 5.24
CA GLY A 16 -2.77 19.25 5.88
C GLY A 16 -3.07 17.75 5.69
N HIS A 17 -4.23 17.40 5.14
CA HIS A 17 -4.53 16.03 4.72
C HIS A 17 -4.24 15.91 3.23
N GLN A 18 -3.03 15.46 2.89
CA GLN A 18 -2.59 15.24 1.52
C GLN A 18 -1.99 13.83 1.35
N ALA A 19 -2.22 13.22 0.20
CA ALA A 19 -1.55 11.99 -0.20
C ALA A 19 -0.31 12.37 -1.00
N ARG A 20 0.87 12.15 -0.41
CA ARG A 20 2.14 12.49 -1.04
C ARG A 20 2.58 11.35 -1.96
N THR A 21 2.72 11.65 -3.24
CA THR A 21 3.20 10.68 -4.24
C THR A 21 4.52 11.17 -4.81
N GLY A 22 5.55 10.32 -4.75
CA GLY A 22 6.86 10.62 -5.32
C GLY A 22 6.95 10.15 -6.77
N VAL A 23 7.52 11.00 -7.62
CA VAL A 23 7.97 10.62 -8.97
C VAL A 23 9.46 10.88 -9.09
N HIS A 24 10.11 10.07 -9.91
CA HIS A 24 11.56 10.11 -10.11
C HIS A 24 11.87 10.23 -11.58
N ARG A 25 13.02 10.79 -11.91
CA ARG A 25 13.51 10.79 -13.28
C ARG A 25 14.84 10.07 -13.28
N ASP A 26 14.97 9.11 -14.19
CA ASP A 26 16.26 8.47 -14.43
C ASP A 26 17.29 9.52 -14.87
N PRO A 27 18.56 9.32 -14.51
CA PRO A 27 19.60 10.26 -14.90
C PRO A 27 19.69 10.32 -16.42
N GLU A 28 19.64 11.54 -16.96
CA GLU A 28 20.03 11.77 -18.35
C GLU A 28 21.52 11.43 -18.48
N ASP A 29 21.87 10.56 -19.43
CA ASP A 29 23.26 10.24 -19.76
C ASP A 29 23.94 11.52 -20.29
N GLN A 30 24.59 12.26 -19.39
CA GLN A 30 25.50 13.31 -19.79
C GLN A 30 26.78 12.64 -20.32
N PHE A 31 26.99 12.78 -21.64
CA PHE A 31 28.29 12.56 -22.29
C PHE A 31 29.38 13.22 -21.44
N LEU A 32 30.35 12.43 -20.96
CA LEU A 32 31.50 12.78 -20.09
C LEU A 32 31.39 12.44 -18.58
N GLY A 33 30.49 11.52 -18.19
CA GLY A 33 30.79 10.55 -17.13
C GLY A 33 31.06 11.04 -15.70
N LEU A 34 30.73 12.28 -15.32
CA LEU A 34 31.12 12.84 -14.02
C LEU A 34 29.99 13.17 -13.03
N ARG A 35 28.71 13.01 -13.39
CA ARG A 35 27.63 13.07 -12.38
C ARG A 35 26.35 12.41 -12.85
N ARG A 36 25.93 11.34 -12.16
CA ARG A 36 24.55 10.84 -12.20
C ARG A 36 23.80 11.42 -11.01
N GLU A 37 22.97 12.43 -11.24
CA GLU A 37 22.08 12.97 -10.20
C GLU A 37 20.68 12.38 -10.36
N TRP A 38 20.28 11.60 -9.37
CA TRP A 38 18.90 11.14 -9.25
C TRP A 38 18.01 12.33 -8.90
N LYS A 39 16.99 12.59 -9.71
CA LYS A 39 15.99 13.63 -9.42
C LYS A 39 14.73 12.97 -8.89
N ALA A 40 14.28 13.42 -7.72
CA ALA A 40 13.01 13.02 -7.11
C ALA A 40 12.18 14.27 -6.83
N THR A 41 10.89 14.23 -7.15
CA THR A 41 9.93 15.28 -6.79
C THR A 41 8.69 14.67 -6.17
N TRP A 42 8.00 15.45 -5.34
CA TRP A 42 6.85 15.01 -4.57
C TRP A 42 5.64 15.86 -4.95
N VAL A 43 4.54 15.19 -5.27
CA VAL A 43 3.26 15.83 -5.53
C VAL A 43 2.31 15.54 -4.36
N ASP A 44 1.81 16.60 -3.76
CA ASP A 44 0.84 16.54 -2.68
C ASP A 44 -0.58 16.57 -3.26
N VAL A 45 -1.26 15.42 -3.24
CA VAL A 45 -2.63 15.26 -3.77
C VAL A 45 -3.66 15.57 -2.67
N PRO A 46 -4.61 16.49 -2.89
CA PRO A 46 -5.57 16.90 -1.86
C PRO A 46 -6.52 15.76 -1.47
N ARG A 47 -6.69 15.56 -0.16
CA ARG A 47 -7.64 14.57 0.39
C ARG A 47 -8.44 15.12 1.57
N CYS A 48 -9.59 14.51 1.85
CA CYS A 48 -10.37 14.77 3.05
C CYS A 48 -9.94 13.85 4.20
N ARG A 49 -10.29 14.21 5.44
CA ARG A 49 -10.03 13.38 6.64
C ARG A 49 -10.59 11.96 6.51
N ARG A 50 -11.77 11.81 5.91
CA ARG A 50 -12.45 10.52 5.73
C ARG A 50 -11.65 9.56 4.84
N CYS A 51 -11.19 10.04 3.68
CA CYS A 51 -10.36 9.24 2.78
C CYS A 51 -8.99 8.92 3.40
N ARG A 52 -8.39 9.84 4.17
CA ARG A 52 -7.15 9.54 4.91
C ARG A 52 -7.33 8.33 5.83
N ILE A 53 -8.38 8.33 6.65
CA ILE A 53 -8.66 7.23 7.58
C ILE A 53 -8.89 5.92 6.82
N GLY A 54 -9.68 5.97 5.74
CA GLY A 54 -9.90 4.79 4.90
C GLY A 54 -8.61 4.22 4.30
N HIS A 55 -7.70 5.07 3.82
CA HIS A 55 -6.40 4.64 3.30
C HIS A 55 -5.47 4.12 4.40
N GLU A 56 -5.46 4.73 5.58
CA GLU A 56 -4.68 4.26 6.73
C GLU A 56 -5.14 2.87 7.20
N ILE A 57 -6.44 2.62 7.27
CA ILE A 57 -6.93 1.30 7.64
C ILE A 57 -6.60 0.26 6.56
N ASP A 58 -6.76 0.58 5.27
CA ASP A 58 -6.38 -0.33 4.18
C ASP A 58 -4.89 -0.71 4.25
N LYS A 59 -4.01 0.27 4.51
CA LYS A 59 -2.59 0.05 4.77
C LYS A 59 -2.36 -0.86 5.97
N VAL A 60 -2.94 -0.55 7.12
CA VAL A 60 -2.76 -1.34 8.36
C VAL A 60 -3.22 -2.78 8.16
N VAL A 61 -4.42 -2.99 7.61
CA VAL A 61 -4.96 -4.33 7.33
C VAL A 61 -4.04 -5.09 6.39
N LYS A 62 -3.52 -4.45 5.34
CA LYS A 62 -2.56 -5.06 4.41
C LYS A 62 -1.26 -5.44 5.12
N TYR A 63 -0.68 -4.57 5.94
CA TYR A 63 0.56 -4.87 6.67
C TYR A 63 0.38 -5.99 7.70
N VAL A 64 -0.73 -5.98 8.45
CA VAL A 64 -1.03 -7.06 9.40
C VAL A 64 -1.26 -8.38 8.67
N LEU A 65 -1.94 -8.36 7.52
CA LEU A 65 -2.07 -9.55 6.67
C LEU A 65 -0.70 -10.08 6.23
N ILE A 66 0.18 -9.23 5.70
CA ILE A 66 1.52 -9.62 5.26
C ILE A 66 2.33 -10.18 6.43
N ALA A 67 2.33 -9.51 7.58
CA ALA A 67 3.04 -9.97 8.78
C ALA A 67 2.49 -11.31 9.27
N SER A 68 1.16 -11.45 9.33
CA SER A 68 0.51 -12.71 9.72
C SER A 68 0.86 -13.84 8.75
N ALA A 69 0.87 -13.58 7.44
CA ALA A 69 1.21 -14.57 6.43
C ALA A 69 2.68 -14.99 6.51
N ALA A 70 3.59 -14.05 6.81
CA ALA A 70 5.00 -14.34 7.03
C ALA A 70 5.20 -15.24 8.26
N VAL A 71 4.59 -14.90 9.40
CA VAL A 71 4.68 -15.69 10.64
C VAL A 71 4.08 -17.09 10.43
N THR A 72 2.86 -17.18 9.92
CA THR A 72 2.19 -18.46 9.64
C THR A 72 2.98 -19.29 8.62
N GLY A 73 3.51 -18.65 7.57
CA GLY A 73 4.35 -19.32 6.57
C GLY A 73 5.63 -19.91 7.17
N LEU A 74 6.33 -19.17 8.03
CA LEU A 74 7.51 -19.66 8.75
C LEU A 74 7.18 -20.84 9.65
N MET A 75 6.06 -20.78 10.39
CA MET A 75 5.62 -21.90 11.22
C MET A 75 5.31 -23.14 10.40
N LEU A 76 4.61 -23.00 9.27
CA LEU A 76 4.30 -24.12 8.37
C LEU A 76 5.55 -24.70 7.71
N LEU A 77 6.54 -23.85 7.37
CA LEU A 77 7.83 -24.31 6.87
C LEU A 77 8.59 -25.12 7.93
N ALA A 78 8.64 -24.63 9.17
CA ALA A 78 9.28 -25.33 10.28
C ALA A 78 8.62 -26.69 10.56
N TRP A 79 7.28 -26.74 10.54
CA TRP A 79 6.52 -27.99 10.63
C TRP A 79 6.84 -28.98 9.53
N THR A 80 6.89 -28.49 8.29
CA THR A 80 7.16 -29.33 7.12
C THR A 80 8.59 -29.89 7.21
N ALA A 81 9.55 -29.08 7.64
CA ALA A 81 10.92 -29.49 7.85
C ALA A 81 11.05 -30.56 8.97
N SER A 82 10.37 -30.40 10.11
CA SER A 82 10.41 -31.39 11.19
C SER A 82 9.79 -32.72 10.77
N ARG A 83 8.66 -32.70 10.05
CA ARG A 83 8.04 -33.89 9.46
C ARG A 83 8.96 -34.61 8.48
N LEU A 84 9.68 -33.87 7.63
CA LEU A 84 10.67 -34.45 6.71
C LEU A 84 11.91 -34.99 7.43
N GLY A 85 12.28 -34.41 8.57
CA GLY A 85 13.38 -34.87 9.43
C GLY A 85 13.04 -36.07 10.32
N GLY A 86 11.78 -36.54 10.31
CA GLY A 86 11.32 -37.64 11.15
C GLY A 86 11.04 -37.23 12.61
N GLU A 87 11.09 -35.93 12.93
CA GLU A 87 10.78 -35.40 14.25
C GLU A 87 9.28 -35.07 14.33
N ALA A 88 8.59 -35.63 15.32
CA ALA A 88 7.20 -35.29 15.57
C ALA A 88 7.11 -33.89 16.16
N TRP A 89 6.36 -32.99 15.51
CA TRP A 89 6.05 -31.70 16.12
C TRP A 89 5.04 -31.94 17.25
N ALA A 90 5.43 -31.58 18.47
CA ALA A 90 4.76 -32.02 19.69
C ALA A 90 3.27 -31.62 19.77
N ASP A 91 2.87 -30.52 19.12
CA ASP A 91 1.53 -29.96 19.25
C ASP A 91 1.06 -29.30 17.94
N GLU A 92 0.58 -30.10 16.99
CA GLU A 92 0.10 -29.60 15.69
C GLU A 92 -1.11 -28.65 15.81
N TRP A 93 -1.86 -28.73 16.91
CA TRP A 93 -2.97 -27.83 17.20
C TRP A 93 -2.52 -26.37 17.32
N GLN A 94 -1.25 -26.11 17.66
CA GLN A 94 -0.70 -24.77 17.75
C GLN A 94 -0.67 -24.03 16.40
N LEU A 95 -0.73 -24.75 15.27
CA LEU A 95 -0.86 -24.16 13.94
C LEU A 95 -2.23 -23.58 13.66
N VAL A 96 -3.28 -24.08 14.32
CA VAL A 96 -4.66 -23.71 14.04
C VAL A 96 -4.87 -22.22 14.28
N LEU A 97 -4.35 -21.69 15.40
CA LEU A 97 -4.51 -20.29 15.76
C LEU A 97 -3.84 -19.33 14.75
N PRO A 98 -2.55 -19.46 14.38
CA PRO A 98 -1.92 -18.66 13.34
C PRO A 98 -2.64 -18.74 11.99
N VAL A 99 -3.05 -19.94 11.58
CA VAL A 99 -3.75 -20.14 10.30
C VAL A 99 -5.11 -19.43 10.31
N LEU A 100 -5.91 -19.61 11.35
CA LEU A 100 -7.20 -18.93 11.49
C LEU A 100 -7.02 -17.41 11.54
N TRP A 101 -6.00 -16.92 12.24
CA TRP A 101 -5.66 -15.51 12.31
C TRP A 101 -5.33 -14.94 10.92
N THR A 102 -4.47 -15.61 10.14
CA THR A 102 -4.15 -15.19 8.77
C THR A 102 -5.39 -15.21 7.86
N ILE A 103 -6.23 -16.24 7.97
CA ILE A 103 -7.49 -16.33 7.21
C ILE A 103 -8.42 -15.16 7.57
N LEU A 104 -8.55 -14.81 8.85
CA LEU A 104 -9.37 -13.69 9.30
C LEU A 104 -8.92 -12.38 8.63
N TRP A 105 -7.61 -12.08 8.65
CA TRP A 105 -7.07 -10.88 8.01
C TRP A 105 -7.23 -10.90 6.49
N LEU A 106 -7.11 -12.07 5.86
CA LEU A 106 -7.33 -12.23 4.42
C LEU A 106 -8.78 -11.93 4.04
N VAL A 107 -9.73 -12.44 4.82
CA VAL A 107 -11.17 -12.18 4.63
C VAL A 107 -11.46 -10.70 4.83
N LEU A 108 -10.92 -10.07 5.88
CA LEU A 108 -11.10 -8.65 6.16
C LEU A 108 -10.55 -7.78 5.01
N TRP A 109 -9.33 -8.06 4.56
CA TRP A 109 -8.71 -7.35 3.43
C TRP A 109 -9.53 -7.50 2.14
N ARG A 110 -10.02 -8.71 1.85
CA ARG A 110 -10.88 -8.96 0.69
C ARG A 110 -12.23 -8.24 0.80
N ALA A 111 -12.82 -8.17 1.99
CA ALA A 111 -14.08 -7.49 2.23
C ALA A 111 -13.95 -5.96 2.02
N ILE A 112 -12.82 -5.38 2.44
CA ILE A 112 -12.45 -3.98 2.17
C ILE A 112 -12.39 -3.70 0.65
N ARG A 113 -11.82 -4.63 -0.13
CA ARG A 113 -11.61 -4.46 -1.59
C ARG A 113 -12.84 -4.75 -2.46
N THR A 114 -13.74 -5.62 -2.01
CA THR A 114 -14.85 -6.14 -2.84
C THR A 114 -16.15 -5.36 -2.73
N SER A 115 -16.16 -4.16 -2.13
CA SER A 115 -17.33 -3.28 -1.95
C SER A 115 -18.53 -3.90 -1.20
N ARG A 116 -18.39 -5.10 -0.64
CA ARG A 116 -19.46 -5.78 0.13
C ARG A 116 -19.72 -5.14 1.49
N ILE A 117 -18.78 -4.35 1.98
CA ILE A 117 -18.90 -3.52 3.18
C ILE A 117 -19.04 -2.05 2.71
N PRO A 118 -19.69 -1.14 3.46
CA PRO A 118 -19.74 0.30 3.17
C PRO A 118 -18.36 1.02 3.17
N TRP A 119 -17.26 0.31 2.87
CA TRP A 119 -15.93 0.84 2.65
C TRP A 119 -15.88 1.90 1.55
N ASN A 120 -16.71 1.75 0.51
CA ASN A 120 -16.88 2.76 -0.54
C ASN A 120 -17.30 4.13 0.03
N ARG A 121 -17.92 4.17 1.23
CA ARG A 121 -18.25 5.43 1.90
C ARG A 121 -17.05 6.07 2.60
N LEU A 122 -16.02 5.31 2.99
CA LEU A 122 -14.80 5.85 3.61
C LEU A 122 -13.75 6.25 2.56
N ALA A 123 -13.45 5.35 1.64
CA ALA A 123 -12.46 5.56 0.58
C ALA A 123 -12.98 4.95 -0.73
N PRO A 124 -13.77 5.71 -1.52
CA PRO A 124 -14.33 5.20 -2.77
C PRO A 124 -13.24 4.85 -3.80
N LYS A 125 -12.08 5.52 -3.73
CA LYS A 125 -10.92 5.26 -4.58
C LYS A 125 -9.71 4.87 -3.73
N PRO A 126 -8.91 3.86 -4.17
CA PRO A 126 -7.71 3.44 -3.46
C PRO A 126 -6.64 4.54 -3.49
N GLU A 127 -5.69 4.50 -2.55
CA GLU A 127 -4.60 5.49 -2.49
C GLU A 127 -3.74 5.50 -3.77
N LYS A 128 -3.63 4.35 -4.47
CA LYS A 128 -2.95 4.25 -5.78
C LYS A 128 -3.55 5.21 -6.83
N HIS A 129 -4.82 5.59 -6.71
CA HIS A 129 -5.47 6.56 -7.58
C HIS A 129 -4.89 7.98 -7.49
N ALA A 130 -4.07 8.26 -6.46
CA ALA A 130 -3.27 9.48 -6.43
C ALA A 130 -2.40 9.63 -7.69
N ARG A 131 -1.91 8.53 -8.26
CA ARG A 131 -1.04 8.51 -9.46
C ARG A 131 -1.74 9.01 -10.73
N GLU A 132 -3.07 8.97 -10.75
CA GLU A 132 -3.88 9.45 -11.87
C GLU A 132 -4.17 10.96 -11.74
N HIS A 133 -3.64 11.63 -10.71
CA HIS A 133 -3.82 13.07 -10.54
C HIS A 133 -3.16 13.83 -11.71
N PRO A 134 -3.79 14.89 -12.25
CA PRO A 134 -3.29 15.61 -13.43
C PRO A 134 -1.86 16.11 -13.29
N ALA A 135 -1.50 16.62 -12.10
CA ALA A 135 -0.13 17.09 -11.84
C ALA A 135 0.92 15.95 -11.87
N ILE A 136 0.51 14.71 -11.59
CA ILE A 136 1.41 13.54 -11.71
C ILE A 136 1.45 13.08 -13.16
N GLN A 137 0.33 13.10 -13.87
CA GLN A 137 0.29 12.76 -15.31
C GLN A 137 1.17 13.70 -16.14
N GLN A 138 1.15 15.00 -15.85
CA GLN A 138 2.06 15.96 -16.48
C GLN A 138 3.54 15.61 -16.26
N LEU A 139 3.91 15.25 -15.03
CA LEU A 139 5.28 14.82 -14.75
C LEU A 139 5.62 13.53 -15.50
N VAL A 140 4.67 12.61 -15.64
CA VAL A 140 4.88 11.37 -16.42
C VAL A 140 5.07 11.67 -17.91
N GLU A 141 4.29 12.60 -18.47
CA GLU A 141 4.47 13.09 -19.84
C GLU A 141 5.83 13.78 -20.04
N ASP A 142 6.32 14.48 -19.01
CA ASP A 142 7.65 15.09 -18.99
C ASP A 142 8.80 14.06 -18.82
N GLY A 143 8.49 12.76 -18.83
CA GLY A 143 9.47 11.68 -18.71
C GLY A 143 9.88 11.37 -17.27
N TRP A 144 9.06 11.73 -16.28
CA TRP A 144 9.22 11.23 -14.91
C TRP A 144 8.50 9.88 -14.76
N GLU A 145 9.07 8.99 -13.95
CA GLU A 145 8.54 7.67 -13.67
C GLU A 145 7.84 7.63 -12.30
N ASN A 146 6.72 6.91 -12.26
CA ASN A 146 6.06 6.54 -11.02
C ASN A 146 6.74 5.29 -10.44
N ARG A 147 7.40 5.40 -9.29
CA ARG A 147 8.01 4.22 -8.67
C ARG A 147 6.92 3.22 -8.24
N GLU A 148 7.03 1.97 -8.70
CA GLU A 148 6.31 0.86 -8.08
C GLU A 148 7.00 0.49 -6.76
N GLY A 149 6.54 1.09 -5.66
CA GLY A 149 6.99 0.71 -4.31
C GLY A 149 8.22 1.49 -3.83
N GLY A 150 8.02 2.19 -2.72
CA GLY A 150 9.07 2.89 -1.98
C GLY A 150 8.46 3.48 -0.73
N TYR A 151 8.26 2.62 0.28
CA TYR A 151 8.34 3.02 1.68
C TYR A 151 9.80 2.87 2.09
#